data_AF-A0A9N9LSI8-F1
#
_entry.id   AF-A0A9N9LSI8-F1
#
_cell.length_a   1.000
_cell.length_b   1.000
_cell.length_c   1.000
_cell.angle_alpha   90.00
_cell.angle_beta   90.00
_cell.angle_gamma   90.00
#
_symmetry.space_group_name_H-M   'P 1'
#
loop_
_entity.id
_entity.type
_entity.pdbx_description
1 polymer ?
#
loop_
_entity_poly.entity_id
_entity_poly.type
_entity_poly.pdbx_seq_one_letter_code
_entity_poly.pdbx_strand_id
1 'polypeptide(L)'
;MSRPAAAPAWATQATQATQATEGKLGPSRTRINCFSSKRAQIGTRHMIGCAAHRTFEQLRFDSPADFEISSFRKSANPQHITAKMSYHSEQVSADLIWEITRSQNSFLVQRAQSGGVRFSRDPFNLTNIHSRKNAGFVNDKAVSIVEEKGDKKGLTLITKKAKSNQKPGSSLHKTPLGGNKSTRKTYKTIASNIAKSGYRSDLRADAIARASAIRQSQVPKKAAPESKLRGAKAKKAAAEKDE
;
A
#
# COMPACT_ATOMS: atom_id res chain seq x y z
N MET A 1 -64.81 40.80 8.95
CA MET A 1 -64.54 39.76 7.91
C MET A 1 -63.07 39.97 7.52
N SER A 2 -62.11 39.08 7.77
CA SER A 2 -62.04 37.67 7.37
C SER A 2 -61.09 36.87 8.28
N ARG A 3 -61.32 35.55 8.34
CA ARG A 3 -60.73 34.56 9.26
C ARG A 3 -59.23 34.29 8.98
N PRO A 4 -58.38 34.03 10.00
CA PRO A 4 -57.07 33.41 9.77
C PRO A 4 -57.20 31.90 9.51
N ALA A 5 -56.41 31.41 8.56
CA ALA A 5 -56.38 30.02 8.09
C ALA A 5 -55.83 29.06 9.15
N ALA A 6 -56.45 27.88 9.27
CA ALA A 6 -56.02 26.80 10.15
C ALA A 6 -54.76 26.10 9.60
N ALA A 7 -53.78 25.86 10.48
CA ALA A 7 -52.59 25.07 10.17
C ALA A 7 -52.90 23.55 10.15
N PRO A 8 -52.27 22.75 9.27
CA PRO A 8 -52.54 21.32 9.13
C PRO A 8 -51.98 20.47 10.28
N ALA A 9 -52.75 19.44 10.66
CA ALA A 9 -52.67 18.63 11.88
C ALA A 9 -51.48 17.64 12.02
N TRP A 10 -50.35 17.86 11.34
CA TRP A 10 -49.17 16.99 11.49
C TRP A 10 -48.01 17.63 12.30
N ALA A 11 -48.17 18.89 12.73
CA ALA A 11 -47.10 19.69 13.34
C ALA A 11 -47.06 19.66 14.89
N THR A 12 -47.46 18.57 15.54
CA THR A 12 -47.51 18.49 17.02
C THR A 12 -46.99 17.17 17.57
N GLN A 13 -45.80 16.71 17.15
CA GLN A 13 -45.06 15.68 17.89
C GLN A 13 -43.56 15.95 17.85
N ALA A 14 -43.17 17.05 18.50
CA ALA A 14 -41.83 17.23 19.04
C ALA A 14 -42.00 17.66 20.50
N THR A 15 -41.09 17.19 21.36
CA THR A 15 -41.01 17.42 22.82
C THR A 15 -41.76 16.37 23.66
N GLN A 16 -41.08 15.30 24.06
CA GLN A 16 -40.70 15.06 25.47
C GLN A 16 -40.03 13.68 25.68
N ALA A 17 -39.13 13.66 26.67
CA ALA A 17 -38.36 12.55 27.23
C ALA A 17 -37.17 12.06 26.37
N THR A 18 -35.91 12.00 26.86
CA THR A 18 -35.48 11.71 28.24
C THR A 18 -34.04 12.23 28.46
N GLN A 19 -33.83 12.98 29.53
CA GLN A 19 -32.53 13.14 30.19
C GLN A 19 -32.34 12.01 31.22
N ALA A 20 -31.08 11.73 31.60
CA ALA A 20 -30.60 10.74 32.59
C ALA A 20 -30.48 9.30 32.02
N THR A 21 -29.35 8.60 32.12
CA THR A 21 -28.35 8.53 33.19
C THR A 21 -26.97 8.17 32.62
N GLU A 22 -25.94 8.82 33.16
CA GLU A 22 -24.55 8.38 33.05
C GLU A 22 -24.38 7.05 33.80
N GLY A 23 -23.72 6.08 33.16
CA GLY A 23 -23.38 4.79 33.74
C GLY A 23 -22.03 4.32 33.22
N LYS A 24 -20.96 4.67 33.96
CA LYS A 24 -19.62 4.11 33.82
C LYS A 24 -19.67 2.58 33.84
N LEU A 25 -19.18 1.92 32.78
CA LEU A 25 -18.74 0.54 32.84
C LEU A 25 -17.33 0.46 32.25
N GLY A 26 -16.36 0.21 33.13
CA GLY A 26 -14.94 0.09 32.80
C GLY A 26 -14.63 -1.19 32.02
N PRO A 27 -13.47 -1.25 31.35
CA PRO A 27 -13.06 -2.41 30.58
C PRO A 27 -12.64 -3.57 31.50
N SER A 28 -13.37 -4.67 31.43
CA SER A 28 -12.98 -5.97 31.99
C SER A 28 -11.72 -6.47 31.26
N ARG A 29 -10.61 -6.51 31.99
CA ARG A 29 -9.35 -7.14 31.57
C ARG A 29 -9.55 -8.64 31.43
N THR A 30 -9.67 -9.15 30.21
CA THR A 30 -9.42 -10.56 29.92
C THR A 30 -7.90 -10.78 29.81
N ARG A 31 -7.38 -11.58 30.74
CA ARG A 31 -5.97 -12.01 30.82
C ARG A 31 -5.60 -12.80 29.57
N ILE A 32 -4.58 -12.33 28.84
CA ILE A 32 -3.82 -13.16 27.90
C ILE A 32 -2.81 -13.93 28.75
N ASN A 33 -3.04 -15.23 28.92
CA ASN A 33 -2.07 -16.13 29.52
C ASN A 33 -0.84 -16.22 28.60
N CYS A 34 0.29 -15.73 29.11
CA CYS A 34 1.62 -15.99 28.59
C CYS A 34 1.93 -17.48 28.73
N PHE A 35 2.09 -18.19 27.62
CA PHE A 35 2.71 -19.51 27.64
C PHE A 35 4.21 -19.34 27.42
N SER A 36 4.93 -19.45 28.54
CA SER A 36 6.38 -19.47 28.66
C SER A 36 6.93 -20.85 28.31
N SER A 37 8.08 -20.83 27.63
CA SER A 37 9.19 -21.81 27.70
C SER A 37 8.93 -23.27 27.29
N LYS A 38 9.72 -23.72 26.31
CA LYS A 38 10.67 -24.83 26.55
C LYS A 38 11.79 -24.85 25.50
N ARG A 39 12.94 -24.32 25.92
CA ARG A 39 14.27 -24.58 25.37
C ARG A 39 14.68 -25.98 25.86
N ALA A 40 15.00 -26.89 24.93
CA ALA A 40 15.63 -28.16 25.27
C ALA A 40 17.01 -28.21 24.62
N GLN A 41 18.04 -28.13 25.46
CA GLN A 41 19.40 -28.58 25.17
C GLN A 41 19.57 -29.99 25.75
N ILE A 42 20.01 -30.93 24.94
CA ILE A 42 20.75 -32.16 25.30
C ILE A 42 21.56 -32.47 24.03
N GLY A 43 22.88 -32.63 23.97
CA GLY A 43 23.89 -32.90 24.99
C GLY A 43 24.64 -34.18 24.61
N THR A 44 25.91 -34.05 24.17
CA THR A 44 26.99 -35.08 24.28
C THR A 44 26.81 -36.41 23.52
N ARG A 45 27.80 -37.19 23.05
CA ARG A 45 29.23 -37.38 23.37
C ARG A 45 29.85 -38.35 22.32
N HIS A 46 31.17 -38.21 22.10
CA HIS A 46 32.21 -39.24 21.83
C HIS A 46 32.09 -40.13 20.58
N MET A 47 33.01 -40.05 19.61
CA MET A 47 34.42 -40.56 19.57
C MET A 47 34.52 -42.08 19.42
N ILE A 48 35.59 -42.50 18.71
CA ILE A 48 36.04 -43.86 18.31
C ILE A 48 35.69 -44.14 16.83
N GLY A 49 36.62 -44.36 15.89
CA GLY A 49 38.07 -44.48 15.92
C GLY A 49 38.56 -45.13 14.62
N CYS A 50 39.86 -44.94 14.30
CA CYS A 50 40.76 -45.84 13.54
C CYS A 50 40.36 -46.30 12.11
N ALA A 51 41.23 -46.49 11.11
CA ALA A 51 42.68 -46.51 11.01
C ALA A 51 43.11 -46.45 9.53
N ALA A 52 44.36 -45.99 9.31
CA ALA A 52 45.39 -46.43 8.35
C ALA A 52 45.00 -46.70 6.86
N HIS A 53 45.71 -46.17 5.86
CA HIS A 53 47.10 -46.53 5.57
C HIS A 53 47.85 -45.46 4.74
N ARG A 54 49.16 -45.40 5.02
CA ARG A 54 50.23 -44.67 4.30
C ARG A 54 50.61 -45.38 2.99
N THR A 55 51.04 -44.58 2.01
CA THR A 55 52.28 -44.69 1.21
C THR A 55 52.56 -43.26 0.69
N PHE A 56 53.53 -42.49 1.20
CA PHE A 56 54.98 -42.54 1.02
C PHE A 56 55.41 -42.59 -0.44
N GLU A 57 55.65 -41.42 -1.06
CA GLU A 57 56.91 -41.15 -1.76
C GLU A 57 57.16 -39.63 -1.85
N GLN A 58 58.40 -39.27 -1.57
CA GLN A 58 58.88 -37.93 -1.27
C GLN A 58 60.19 -37.81 -2.01
N LEU A 59 60.35 -36.83 -2.89
CA LEU A 59 61.65 -36.24 -3.15
C LEU A 59 61.50 -34.72 -3.30
N ARG A 60 62.07 -34.04 -2.30
CA ARG A 60 62.38 -32.61 -2.24
C ARG A 60 63.50 -32.28 -3.24
N PHE A 61 63.56 -31.04 -3.69
CA PHE A 61 64.77 -30.23 -3.49
C PHE A 61 64.39 -28.74 -3.35
N ASP A 62 65.05 -28.11 -2.39
CA ASP A 62 64.75 -26.82 -1.76
C ASP A 62 65.51 -25.64 -2.42
N SER A 63 64.83 -24.47 -2.53
CA SER A 63 65.26 -23.07 -2.27
C SER A 63 66.55 -22.46 -2.91
N PRO A 64 66.89 -21.16 -2.72
CA PRO A 64 66.08 -19.91 -2.56
C PRO A 64 66.69 -18.67 -3.31
N ALA A 65 65.99 -17.51 -3.21
CA ALA A 65 66.51 -16.11 -3.27
C ALA A 65 66.95 -15.56 -4.66
N ASP A 66 66.66 -14.33 -5.12
CA ASP A 66 66.28 -13.06 -4.48
C ASP A 66 65.90 -11.99 -5.55
N PHE A 67 65.35 -10.84 -5.11
CA PHE A 67 65.15 -9.55 -5.84
C PHE A 67 63.99 -9.49 -6.87
N GLU A 68 63.11 -8.48 -6.96
CA GLU A 68 63.25 -7.05 -6.66
C GLU A 68 61.87 -6.40 -6.45
N ILE A 69 61.85 -5.37 -5.62
CA ILE A 69 60.73 -4.47 -5.35
C ILE A 69 60.58 -3.51 -6.54
N SER A 70 59.43 -3.52 -7.23
CA SER A 70 58.91 -2.30 -7.83
C SER A 70 57.42 -2.16 -7.56
N SER A 71 57.14 -1.09 -6.83
CA SER A 71 55.84 -0.54 -6.54
C SER A 71 55.06 -0.23 -7.81
N PHE A 72 53.98 -0.97 -8.06
CA PHE A 72 52.83 -0.38 -8.74
C PHE A 72 51.58 -0.62 -7.92
N ARG A 73 51.47 0.19 -6.86
CA ARG A 73 50.26 0.43 -6.11
C ARG A 73 49.23 0.97 -7.11
N LYS A 74 48.42 0.10 -7.72
CA LYS A 74 47.29 0.54 -8.55
C LYS A 74 46.31 1.23 -7.61
N SER A 75 46.47 2.55 -7.50
CA SER A 75 45.71 3.41 -6.63
C SER A 75 44.23 3.18 -6.85
N ALA A 76 43.55 2.90 -5.75
CA ALA A 76 42.12 3.07 -5.67
C ALA A 76 41.73 4.48 -6.14
N ASN A 77 40.85 4.52 -7.13
CA ASN A 77 39.79 5.50 -7.33
C ASN A 77 40.17 6.98 -7.62
N PRO A 78 40.03 7.42 -8.88
CA PRO A 78 39.41 8.70 -9.16
C PRO A 78 37.89 8.50 -9.18
N GLN A 79 37.27 9.04 -8.14
CA GLN A 79 35.84 9.26 -7.97
C GLN A 79 35.30 10.01 -9.19
N HIS A 80 34.92 9.30 -10.25
CA HIS A 80 33.81 9.72 -11.09
C HIS A 80 32.76 8.63 -10.97
N ILE A 81 32.19 8.55 -9.76
CA ILE A 81 30.79 8.19 -9.61
C ILE A 81 30.07 9.15 -10.54
N THR A 82 29.84 8.71 -11.78
CA THR A 82 28.78 9.24 -12.60
C THR A 82 27.54 9.01 -11.78
N ALA A 83 27.19 10.03 -10.98
CA ALA A 83 25.88 10.15 -10.41
C ALA A 83 24.97 9.89 -11.60
N LYS A 84 24.29 8.75 -11.61
CA LYS A 84 23.22 8.46 -12.55
C LYS A 84 22.26 9.62 -12.39
N MET A 85 22.43 10.63 -13.23
CA MET A 85 21.71 11.88 -13.10
C MET A 85 20.24 11.49 -13.12
N SER A 86 19.52 11.93 -12.10
CA SER A 86 18.08 11.85 -12.05
C SER A 86 17.58 12.46 -13.35
N TYR A 87 17.04 11.63 -14.25
CA TYR A 87 16.41 12.06 -15.48
C TYR A 87 15.34 13.10 -15.12
N HIS A 88 15.71 14.38 -15.19
CA HIS A 88 14.77 15.48 -15.40
C HIS A 88 14.38 15.38 -16.87
N SER A 89 13.09 15.52 -17.18
CA SER A 89 12.67 15.80 -18.55
C SER A 89 13.48 16.98 -19.09
N GLU A 90 14.38 16.72 -20.04
CA GLU A 90 15.39 17.69 -20.52
C GLU A 90 14.81 18.99 -21.11
N GLN A 91 13.49 19.09 -21.33
CA GLN A 91 12.85 20.24 -21.94
C GLN A 91 12.10 21.15 -20.96
N VAL A 92 11.59 20.63 -19.82
CA VAL A 92 10.81 21.40 -18.84
C VAL A 92 10.97 20.79 -17.45
N SER A 93 11.20 21.61 -16.42
CA SER A 93 11.27 21.12 -15.04
C SER A 93 9.88 20.75 -14.50
N ALA A 94 9.82 19.68 -13.70
CA ALA A 94 8.58 19.23 -13.10
C ALA A 94 7.97 20.29 -12.16
N ASP A 95 8.79 21.11 -11.52
CA ASP A 95 8.30 22.18 -10.62
C ASP A 95 7.66 23.34 -11.38
N LEU A 96 8.20 23.70 -12.56
CA LEU A 96 7.56 24.69 -13.42
C LEU A 96 6.17 24.24 -13.89
N ILE A 97 6.05 22.98 -14.34
CA ILE A 97 4.76 22.41 -14.74
C ILE A 97 3.77 22.46 -13.57
N TRP A 98 4.23 22.17 -12.35
CA TRP A 98 3.38 22.26 -11.17
C TRP A 98 2.91 23.69 -10.88
N GLU A 99 3.80 24.68 -10.89
CA GLU A 99 3.41 26.06 -10.60
C GLU A 99 2.41 26.61 -11.62
N ILE A 100 2.51 26.19 -12.89
CA ILE A 100 1.52 26.55 -13.91
C ILE A 100 0.18 25.83 -13.67
N THR A 101 0.21 24.53 -13.37
CA THR A 101 -1.00 23.69 -13.36
C THR A 101 -1.66 23.52 -12.00
N ARG A 102 -1.04 23.99 -10.90
CA ARG A 102 -1.56 23.82 -9.54
C ARG A 102 -2.89 24.54 -9.30
N SER A 103 -3.10 25.67 -9.96
CA SER A 103 -4.30 26.51 -9.83
C SER A 103 -5.43 25.99 -10.71
N GLN A 104 -5.12 25.65 -11.96
CA GLN A 104 -6.08 25.31 -13.00
C GLN A 104 -5.59 24.12 -13.84
N ASN A 105 -6.39 23.05 -13.86
CA ASN A 105 -6.17 21.83 -14.63
C ASN A 105 -7.53 21.12 -14.85
N SER A 106 -7.72 20.42 -15.96
CA SER A 106 -8.93 19.61 -16.23
C SER A 106 -9.14 18.47 -15.24
N PHE A 107 -8.09 17.95 -14.61
CA PHE A 107 -8.21 16.89 -13.60
C PHE A 107 -8.64 17.38 -12.23
N LEU A 108 -8.60 18.69 -11.98
CA LEU A 108 -8.81 19.27 -10.67
C LEU A 108 -10.31 19.41 -10.39
N VAL A 109 -10.73 18.94 -9.21
CA VAL A 109 -12.11 19.02 -8.74
C VAL A 109 -12.12 19.77 -7.42
N GLN A 110 -12.61 21.01 -7.47
CA GLN A 110 -12.83 21.84 -6.29
C GLN A 110 -14.28 21.69 -5.85
N ARG A 111 -14.48 21.40 -4.55
CA ARG A 111 -15.82 21.28 -3.97
C ARG A 111 -15.87 22.07 -2.65
N ALA A 112 -16.86 22.96 -2.52
CA ALA A 112 -17.05 23.74 -1.30
C ALA A 112 -17.51 22.88 -0.11
N GLN A 113 -18.25 21.80 -0.38
CA GLN A 113 -18.95 20.96 0.62
C GLN A 113 -18.02 20.09 1.52
N SER A 114 -16.70 20.17 1.36
CA SER A 114 -15.73 19.33 2.09
C SER A 114 -14.57 20.15 2.67
N GLY A 115 -14.87 21.32 3.25
CA GLY A 115 -13.87 22.17 3.90
C GLY A 115 -12.83 22.74 2.92
N GLY A 116 -13.19 22.92 1.65
CA GLY A 116 -12.29 23.47 0.62
C GLY A 116 -11.21 22.51 0.11
N VAL A 117 -11.29 21.21 0.43
CA VAL A 117 -10.33 20.22 -0.06
C VAL A 117 -10.35 20.13 -1.59
N ARG A 118 -9.15 20.13 -2.19
CA ARG A 118 -8.95 20.00 -3.64
C ARG A 118 -8.66 18.55 -4.00
N PHE A 119 -9.54 17.94 -4.80
CA PHE A 119 -9.34 16.59 -5.31
C PHE A 119 -8.79 16.61 -6.74
N SER A 120 -8.21 15.49 -7.15
CA SER A 120 -7.72 15.29 -8.51
C SER A 120 -8.17 13.94 -9.06
N ARG A 121 -8.59 13.97 -10.33
CA ARG A 121 -9.01 12.81 -11.15
C ARG A 121 -7.89 12.26 -12.02
N ASP A 122 -6.63 12.66 -11.79
CA ASP A 122 -5.47 12.15 -12.53
C ASP A 122 -5.40 10.61 -12.45
N PRO A 123 -5.27 9.90 -13.59
CA PRO A 123 -5.10 8.45 -13.59
C PRO A 123 -3.92 7.95 -12.75
N PHE A 124 -2.90 8.77 -12.51
CA PHE A 124 -1.70 8.43 -11.74
C PHE A 124 -1.68 8.93 -10.29
N ASN A 125 -2.83 9.37 -9.77
CA ASN A 125 -2.97 9.78 -8.38
C ASN A 125 -3.57 8.65 -7.54
N LEU A 126 -2.84 8.14 -6.54
CA LEU A 126 -3.24 7.03 -5.68
C LEU A 126 -4.28 7.40 -4.61
N THR A 127 -4.21 8.61 -4.04
CA THR A 127 -5.06 9.07 -2.94
C THR A 127 -6.16 10.05 -3.38
N ASN A 128 -6.17 10.43 -4.65
CA ASN A 128 -7.08 11.42 -5.24
C ASN A 128 -7.00 12.83 -4.65
N ILE A 129 -5.95 13.13 -3.88
CA ILE A 129 -5.68 14.46 -3.32
C ILE A 129 -4.84 15.26 -4.30
N HIS A 130 -5.23 16.52 -4.58
CA HIS A 130 -4.44 17.42 -5.41
C HIS A 130 -3.21 17.93 -4.65
N SER A 131 -2.05 17.34 -4.93
CA SER A 131 -0.78 17.66 -4.26
C SER A 131 0.39 17.35 -5.18
N ARG A 132 1.52 18.06 -5.00
CA ARG A 132 2.74 17.87 -5.81
C ARG A 132 3.23 16.42 -5.80
N LYS A 133 3.18 15.76 -4.64
CA LYS A 133 3.59 14.35 -4.44
C LYS A 133 2.81 13.40 -5.35
N ASN A 134 1.50 13.61 -5.45
CA ASN A 134 0.55 12.69 -6.08
C ASN A 134 0.17 13.11 -7.52
N ALA A 135 0.66 14.25 -8.00
CA ALA A 135 0.49 14.69 -9.37
C ALA A 135 1.34 13.84 -10.32
N GLY A 136 0.74 12.81 -10.90
CA GLY A 136 1.45 11.86 -11.75
C GLY A 136 1.68 12.39 -13.15
N PHE A 137 0.87 13.32 -13.66
CA PHE A 137 1.13 14.00 -14.94
C PHE A 137 2.40 14.88 -14.91
N VAL A 138 2.75 15.43 -13.74
CA VAL A 138 3.94 16.27 -13.55
C VAL A 138 5.20 15.45 -13.30
N ASN A 139 5.09 14.37 -12.52
CA ASN A 139 6.25 13.59 -12.12
C ASN A 139 6.69 12.63 -13.24
N ASP A 140 8.01 12.52 -13.45
CA ASP A 140 8.62 11.54 -14.37
C ASP A 140 8.34 10.10 -13.93
N LYS A 141 8.36 9.89 -12.61
CA LYS A 141 8.02 8.62 -11.97
C LYS A 141 6.65 8.71 -11.29
N ALA A 142 5.72 7.88 -11.73
CA ALA A 142 4.40 7.80 -11.16
C ALA A 142 3.90 6.35 -11.13
N VAL A 143 3.06 6.06 -10.15
CA VAL A 143 2.47 4.73 -9.94
C VAL A 143 0.96 4.89 -9.90
N SER A 144 0.26 4.06 -10.66
CA SER A 144 -1.19 3.91 -10.58
C SER A 144 -1.54 2.45 -10.35
N ILE A 145 -2.66 2.25 -9.65
CA ILE A 145 -3.26 0.94 -9.46
C ILE A 145 -4.71 1.07 -9.92
N VAL A 146 -5.04 0.28 -10.93
CA VAL A 146 -6.35 0.26 -11.56
C VAL A 146 -6.86 -1.16 -11.55
N GLU A 147 -8.17 -1.31 -11.62
CA GLU A 147 -8.81 -2.59 -11.87
C GLU A 147 -8.37 -3.12 -13.24
N GLU A 148 -8.12 -4.42 -13.33
CA GLU A 148 -7.83 -5.06 -14.61
C GLU A 148 -9.08 -4.94 -15.50
N LYS A 149 -8.91 -4.40 -16.72
CA LYS A 149 -10.01 -4.30 -17.68
C LYS A 149 -10.27 -5.69 -18.29
N GLY A 150 -11.26 -6.40 -17.75
CA GLY A 150 -11.73 -7.69 -18.27
C GLY A 150 -12.58 -8.44 -17.23
N ASP A 151 -13.19 -9.55 -17.62
CA ASP A 151 -14.09 -10.34 -16.75
C ASP A 151 -13.39 -10.94 -15.53
N LYS A 152 -12.05 -10.98 -15.56
CA LYS A 152 -11.22 -11.50 -14.50
C LYS A 152 -10.95 -10.41 -13.47
N LYS A 153 -11.57 -10.54 -12.30
CA LYS A 153 -11.27 -9.75 -11.09
C LYS A 153 -9.75 -9.70 -10.92
N GLY A 154 -9.13 -8.53 -10.88
CA GLY A 154 -7.67 -8.38 -10.90
C GLY A 154 -7.24 -6.94 -10.74
N LEU A 155 -5.94 -6.71 -10.58
CA LEU A 155 -5.39 -5.36 -10.48
C LEU A 155 -4.25 -5.20 -11.48
N THR A 156 -4.20 -4.07 -12.16
CA THR A 156 -3.05 -3.70 -12.98
C THR A 156 -2.22 -2.64 -12.26
N LEU A 157 -0.94 -2.94 -12.01
CA LEU A 157 0.03 -1.95 -11.57
C LEU A 157 0.57 -1.23 -12.82
N ILE A 158 0.34 0.08 -12.91
CA ILE A 158 0.83 0.91 -14.01
C ILE A 158 1.92 1.83 -13.48
N THR A 159 3.06 1.85 -14.15
CA THR A 159 4.21 2.69 -13.80
C THR A 159 4.69 3.46 -15.00
N LYS A 160 5.21 4.67 -14.80
CA LYS A 160 5.84 5.46 -15.87
C LYS A 160 7.30 5.04 -16.07
N LYS A 161 7.72 4.94 -17.33
CA LYS A 161 9.11 4.72 -17.72
C LYS A 161 9.83 6.07 -17.82
N ALA A 162 10.77 6.32 -16.92
CA ALA A 162 11.54 7.57 -16.90
C ALA A 162 12.28 7.82 -18.23
N LYS A 163 12.76 6.77 -18.91
CA LYS A 163 13.46 6.87 -20.20
C LYS A 163 12.58 7.31 -21.38
N SER A 164 11.27 7.27 -21.22
CA SER A 164 10.31 7.42 -22.33
C SER A 164 9.24 8.48 -22.00
N ASN A 165 9.61 9.53 -21.25
CA ASN A 165 8.65 10.53 -20.78
C ASN A 165 8.05 11.33 -21.96
N GLN A 166 8.85 11.68 -22.96
CA GLN A 166 8.42 12.41 -24.16
C GLN A 166 7.66 11.56 -25.20
N LYS A 167 7.54 10.24 -24.96
CA LYS A 167 6.85 9.32 -25.87
C LYS A 167 5.61 8.76 -25.16
N PRO A 168 4.48 9.49 -25.17
CA PRO A 168 3.32 9.13 -24.36
C PRO A 168 2.79 7.72 -24.68
N GLY A 169 2.82 7.30 -25.95
CA GLY A 169 2.35 5.98 -26.37
C GLY A 169 3.10 4.79 -25.76
N SER A 170 4.41 4.92 -25.52
CA SER A 170 5.25 3.84 -24.96
C SER A 170 5.75 4.11 -23.52
N SER A 171 5.35 5.25 -22.95
CA SER A 171 5.74 5.73 -21.62
C SER A 171 5.29 4.85 -20.47
N LEU A 172 4.27 4.00 -20.67
CA LEU A 172 3.65 3.22 -19.60
C LEU A 172 4.19 1.78 -19.58
N HIS A 173 4.42 1.29 -18.37
CA HIS A 173 4.67 -0.12 -18.09
C HIS A 173 3.53 -0.67 -17.23
N LYS A 174 2.79 -1.63 -17.78
CA LYS A 174 1.63 -2.27 -17.14
C LYS A 174 2.03 -3.66 -16.67
N THR A 175 1.84 -3.93 -15.39
CA THR A 175 2.07 -5.24 -14.79
C THR A 175 0.73 -5.79 -14.29
N PRO A 176 0.11 -6.75 -14.99
CA PRO A 176 -1.13 -7.35 -14.57
C PRO A 176 -0.90 -8.25 -13.34
N LEU A 177 -1.72 -8.07 -12.31
CA LEU A 177 -1.76 -8.88 -11.11
C LEU A 177 -3.08 -9.65 -11.12
N GLY A 178 -3.03 -10.88 -11.65
CA GLY A 178 -4.22 -11.72 -11.79
C GLY A 178 -4.96 -11.96 -10.48
N GLY A 179 -6.30 -12.02 -10.54
CA GLY A 179 -7.19 -12.20 -9.39
C GLY A 179 -6.98 -13.45 -8.57
N ASN A 180 -6.53 -14.51 -9.22
CA ASN A 180 -6.32 -15.81 -8.57
C ASN A 180 -5.12 -15.77 -7.60
N LYS A 181 -4.31 -14.71 -7.62
CA LYS A 181 -3.20 -14.56 -6.67
C LYS A 181 -3.73 -14.15 -5.28
N SER A 182 -3.22 -14.85 -4.26
CA SER A 182 -3.48 -14.52 -2.86
C SER A 182 -3.16 -13.05 -2.55
N THR A 183 -3.98 -12.41 -1.71
CA THR A 183 -3.83 -11.01 -1.27
C THR A 183 -2.41 -10.65 -0.83
N ARG A 184 -1.80 -11.52 -0.01
CA ARG A 184 -0.43 -11.34 0.47
C ARG A 184 0.59 -11.25 -0.66
N LYS A 185 0.49 -12.14 -1.66
CA LYS A 185 1.40 -12.15 -2.82
C LYS A 185 1.24 -10.88 -3.65
N THR A 186 0.02 -10.44 -3.91
CA THR A 186 -0.26 -9.20 -4.63
C THR A 186 0.40 -7.99 -3.95
N TYR A 187 0.19 -7.79 -2.65
CA TYR A 187 0.78 -6.65 -1.93
C TYR A 187 2.29 -6.75 -1.82
N LYS A 188 2.84 -7.97 -1.67
CA LYS A 188 4.29 -8.19 -1.71
C LYS A 188 4.88 -7.77 -3.06
N THR A 189 4.24 -8.13 -4.17
CA THR A 189 4.68 -7.75 -5.52
C THR A 189 4.63 -6.22 -5.69
N ILE A 190 3.53 -5.57 -5.30
CA ILE A 190 3.41 -4.10 -5.35
C ILE A 190 4.51 -3.43 -4.52
N ALA A 191 4.68 -3.85 -3.27
CA ALA A 191 5.70 -3.31 -2.38
C ALA A 191 7.13 -3.51 -2.90
N SER A 192 7.40 -4.65 -3.54
CA SER A 192 8.71 -4.97 -4.11
C SER A 192 9.01 -4.09 -5.34
N ASN A 193 8.03 -3.93 -6.23
CA ASN A 193 8.17 -3.08 -7.42
C ASN A 193 8.37 -1.60 -7.06
N ILE A 194 7.73 -1.13 -6.00
CA ILE A 194 7.77 0.29 -5.60
C ILE A 194 9.00 0.60 -4.74
N ALA A 195 9.21 -0.15 -3.66
CA ALA A 195 10.24 0.15 -2.67
C ALA A 195 11.54 -0.65 -2.88
N LYS A 196 11.46 -1.96 -3.11
CA LYS A 196 12.68 -2.81 -3.26
C LYS A 196 13.43 -2.52 -4.56
N SER A 197 12.72 -2.17 -5.63
CA SER A 197 13.31 -1.70 -6.89
C SER A 197 13.92 -0.28 -6.79
N GLY A 198 13.69 0.44 -5.68
CA GLY A 198 14.14 1.83 -5.54
C GLY A 198 13.38 2.81 -6.46
N TYR A 199 12.13 2.51 -6.84
CA TYR A 199 11.37 3.37 -7.74
C TYR A 199 10.84 4.63 -7.05
N ARG A 200 9.91 4.47 -6.09
CA ARG A 200 9.27 5.54 -5.30
C ARG A 200 8.74 5.00 -3.96
N SER A 201 9.63 4.84 -2.98
CA SER A 201 9.29 4.23 -1.68
C SER A 201 8.22 5.01 -0.89
N ASP A 202 8.09 6.31 -1.14
CA ASP A 202 7.12 7.23 -0.54
C ASP A 202 5.65 6.88 -0.87
N LEU A 203 5.41 6.24 -2.01
CA LEU A 203 4.07 5.82 -2.45
C LEU A 203 3.69 4.41 -2.01
N ARG A 204 4.57 3.70 -1.29
CA ARG A 204 4.35 2.30 -0.94
C ARG A 204 3.06 2.09 -0.14
N ALA A 205 2.84 2.91 0.89
CA ALA A 205 1.67 2.77 1.76
C ALA A 205 0.38 3.09 0.98
N ASP A 206 0.37 4.22 0.28
CA ASP A 206 -0.76 4.69 -0.55
C ASP A 206 -1.14 3.66 -1.63
N ALA A 207 -0.13 3.03 -2.25
CA ALA A 207 -0.33 2.00 -3.27
C ALA A 207 -0.96 0.73 -2.69
N ILE A 208 -0.49 0.25 -1.54
CA ILE A 208 -1.07 -0.93 -0.88
C ILE A 208 -2.50 -0.62 -0.43
N ALA A 209 -2.75 0.57 0.13
CA ALA A 209 -4.07 1.01 0.55
C ALA A 209 -5.06 1.00 -0.63
N ARG A 210 -4.70 1.61 -1.77
CA ARG A 210 -5.54 1.60 -2.98
C ARG A 210 -5.77 0.20 -3.53
N ALA A 211 -4.74 -0.64 -3.59
CA ALA A 211 -4.88 -2.04 -4.00
C ALA A 211 -5.83 -2.81 -3.08
N SER A 212 -5.81 -2.50 -1.77
CA SER A 212 -6.71 -3.11 -0.81
C SER A 212 -8.16 -2.69 -0.99
N ALA A 213 -8.41 -1.41 -1.23
CA ALA A 213 -9.74 -0.87 -1.52
C ALA A 213 -10.32 -1.48 -2.81
N ILE A 214 -9.53 -1.59 -3.87
CA ILE A 214 -9.94 -2.25 -5.12
C ILE A 214 -10.27 -3.73 -4.91
N ARG A 215 -9.48 -4.46 -4.11
CA ARG A 215 -9.81 -5.85 -3.81
C ARG A 215 -11.10 -5.97 -3.01
N GLN A 216 -11.37 -5.02 -2.10
CA GLN A 216 -12.61 -4.98 -1.34
C GLN A 216 -13.82 -4.65 -2.24
N SER A 217 -13.67 -3.77 -3.24
CA SER A 217 -14.75 -3.48 -4.20
C SER A 217 -15.12 -4.68 -5.07
N GLN A 218 -14.14 -5.52 -5.41
CA GLN A 218 -14.34 -6.73 -6.24
C GLN A 218 -15.04 -7.89 -5.50
N VAL A 219 -15.06 -7.85 -4.17
CA VAL A 219 -15.78 -8.85 -3.36
C VAL A 219 -17.26 -8.51 -3.39
N PRO A 220 -18.14 -9.44 -3.83
CA PRO A 220 -19.57 -9.19 -3.81
C PRO A 220 -20.01 -8.93 -2.37
N LYS A 221 -20.68 -7.79 -2.16
CA LYS A 221 -21.23 -7.45 -0.86
C LYS A 221 -22.39 -8.41 -0.59
N LYS A 222 -22.33 -9.13 0.53
CA LYS A 222 -23.47 -9.91 1.01
C LYS A 222 -24.61 -8.94 1.30
N ALA A 223 -25.84 -9.33 0.96
CA ALA A 223 -27.02 -8.57 1.35
C ALA A 223 -26.97 -8.34 2.87
N ALA A 224 -27.40 -7.16 3.32
CA ALA A 224 -27.47 -6.87 4.75
C ALA A 224 -28.31 -7.99 5.39
N PRO A 225 -27.83 -8.64 6.47
CA PRO A 225 -28.65 -9.61 7.16
C PRO A 225 -29.94 -8.90 7.59
N GLU A 226 -31.08 -9.56 7.40
CA GLU A 226 -32.36 -9.05 7.85
C GLU A 226 -32.24 -8.61 9.31
N SER A 227 -32.64 -7.37 9.60
CA SER A 227 -32.53 -6.83 10.95
C SER A 227 -33.43 -7.66 11.85
N LYS A 228 -32.84 -8.53 12.68
CA LYS A 228 -33.60 -9.28 13.68
C LYS A 228 -34.25 -8.26 14.62
N LEU A 229 -35.58 -8.18 14.58
CA LEU A 229 -36.33 -7.40 15.55
C LEU A 229 -35.95 -7.91 16.95
N ARG A 230 -35.49 -7.02 17.82
CA ARG A 230 -35.16 -7.35 19.21
C ARG A 230 -36.24 -6.80 20.15
N GLY A 231 -36.57 -7.56 21.19
CA GLY A 231 -37.47 -7.12 22.26
C GLY A 231 -38.95 -7.08 21.84
N ALA A 232 -39.67 -6.07 22.30
CA ALA A 232 -41.13 -5.96 22.17
C ALA A 232 -41.64 -5.99 20.72
N LYS A 233 -40.86 -5.49 19.75
CA LYS A 233 -41.21 -5.55 18.32
C LYS A 233 -41.21 -6.98 17.75
N ALA A 234 -40.40 -7.88 18.31
CA ALA A 234 -40.43 -9.29 17.93
C ALA A 234 -41.66 -10.01 18.50
N LYS A 235 -42.09 -9.64 19.72
CA LYS A 235 -43.32 -10.18 20.33
C LYS A 235 -44.58 -9.75 19.57
N LYS A 236 -44.65 -8.48 19.12
CA LYS A 236 -45.77 -7.98 18.30
C LYS A 236 -45.83 -8.64 16.92
N ALA A 237 -44.69 -8.82 16.25
CA ALA A 237 -44.63 -9.48 14.95
C ALA A 237 -44.86 -11.01 15.00
N ALA A 238 -44.77 -11.64 16.19
CA ALA A 238 -45.18 -13.02 16.40
C ALA A 238 -46.70 -13.10 16.66
N ALA A 239 -47.25 -12.18 17.46
CA ALA A 239 -48.69 -12.10 17.71
C ALA A 239 -49.52 -11.82 16.44
N GLU A 240 -49.04 -10.98 15.52
CA GLU A 240 -49.70 -10.72 14.21
C GLU A 240 -49.59 -11.89 13.22
N LYS A 241 -48.83 -12.95 13.52
CA LYS A 241 -48.73 -14.15 12.66
C LYS A 241 -49.55 -15.34 13.17
N ASP A 242 -50.06 -15.26 14.40
CA ASP A 242 -50.83 -16.32 15.05
C ASP A 242 -52.36 -16.04 15.01
N GLU A 243 -52.80 -14.91 14.41
CA GLU A 243 -54.19 -14.61 13.99
C GLU A 243 -54.36 -14.83 12.47
#